data_AF-A0A6B2NKY8-F1
#
_entry.id   AF-A0A6B2NKY8-F1
#
_cell.length_a   1.000
_cell.length_b   1.000
_cell.length_c   1.000
_cell.angle_alpha   90.00
_cell.angle_beta   90.00
_cell.angle_gamma   90.00
#
_symmetry.space_group_name_H-M   'P 1'
#
loop_
_entity.id
_entity.type
_entity.pdbx_description
1 polymer ?
#
loop_
_entity_poly.entity_id
_entity_poly.type
_entity_poly.pdbx_seq_one_letter_code
_entity_poly.pdbx_strand_id
1 'polypeptide(L)'
;MNLLVIGLGIGIAWRHGPGRDHRPPPTAIALFLALPEQDRKILRDASHQGAREAGERGSHSMAAIVELLKARPFDPDRFAAHLQAQEAMRGQRLARMQQEMLSRIAAMSEDERVEYADRLTSLAGKSRHKPWRD
;
A
#
# COMPACT_ATOMS: atom_id res chain seq x y z
N MET A 1 -2.63 15.72 -31.83
CA MET A 1 -3.79 15.65 -30.91
C MET A 1 -3.40 14.79 -29.72
N ASN A 2 -3.77 15.22 -28.51
CA ASN A 2 -3.45 14.70 -27.17
C ASN A 2 -2.19 15.29 -26.50
N LEU A 3 -2.31 16.53 -26.03
CA LEU A 3 -1.54 17.08 -24.91
C LEU A 3 -2.49 17.20 -23.72
N LEU A 4 -2.59 16.17 -22.87
CA LEU A 4 -3.31 16.25 -21.60
C LEU A 4 -3.04 15.01 -20.75
N VAL A 5 -1.92 14.99 -20.04
CA VAL A 5 -1.84 14.43 -18.68
C VAL A 5 -0.86 15.30 -17.90
N ILE A 6 -1.34 16.48 -17.52
CA ILE A 6 -0.68 17.33 -16.53
C ILE A 6 -0.77 16.61 -15.18
N GLY A 7 0.33 16.67 -14.44
CA GLY A 7 0.64 15.81 -13.30
C GLY A 7 -0.42 15.73 -12.22
N LEU A 8 -0.64 14.50 -11.74
CA LEU A 8 -1.15 14.25 -10.41
C LEU A 8 -0.53 12.95 -9.90
N GLY A 9 0.52 13.06 -9.09
CA GLY A 9 1.19 11.89 -8.51
C GLY A 9 2.39 12.20 -7.64
N ILE A 10 3.01 13.38 -7.78
CA ILE A 10 4.09 13.83 -6.89
C ILE A 10 3.49 14.69 -5.78
N GLY A 11 2.74 14.08 -4.87
CA GLY A 11 1.99 14.84 -3.86
C GLY A 11 1.84 14.21 -2.48
N ILE A 12 2.42 13.04 -2.20
CA ILE A 12 2.28 12.39 -0.88
C ILE A 12 3.62 12.04 -0.22
N ALA A 13 4.71 11.95 -1.00
CA ALA A 13 6.02 11.60 -0.43
C ALA A 13 6.68 12.74 0.36
N TRP A 14 6.34 14.01 0.08
CA TRP A 14 7.07 15.18 0.61
C TRP A 14 6.62 15.70 1.99
N ARG A 15 5.74 14.97 2.70
CA ARG A 15 5.32 15.32 4.08
C ARG A 15 6.10 14.58 5.18
N HIS A 16 7.27 14.01 4.85
CA HIS A 16 8.16 13.35 5.82
C HIS A 16 9.28 14.31 6.25
N GLY A 17 8.95 15.21 7.18
CA GLY A 17 9.95 15.85 8.03
C GLY A 17 10.52 14.83 9.04
N PRO A 18 11.75 15.02 9.56
CA PRO A 18 12.38 14.07 10.46
C PRO A 18 11.78 14.23 11.86
N GLY A 19 10.65 13.58 12.10
CA GLY A 19 10.04 13.44 13.41
C GLY A 19 9.47 12.04 13.52
N ARG A 20 9.85 11.32 14.58
CA ARG A 20 9.33 9.98 14.92
C ARG A 20 7.86 10.09 15.34
N ASP A 21 7.01 10.39 14.37
CA ASP A 21 5.60 10.66 14.58
C ASP A 21 4.84 9.34 14.60
N HIS A 22 4.30 8.98 15.78
CA HIS A 22 3.38 7.86 15.97
C HIS A 22 2.03 8.19 15.32
N ARG A 23 2.04 8.38 14.00
CA ARG A 23 0.80 8.58 13.23
C ARG A 23 0.01 7.29 13.25
N PRO A 24 -1.32 7.37 13.42
CA PRO A 24 -2.16 6.21 13.26
C PRO A 24 -1.88 5.59 11.88
N PRO A 25 -1.85 4.25 11.78
CA PRO A 25 -1.59 3.60 10.52
C PRO A 25 -2.58 4.13 9.47
N PRO A 26 -2.14 4.32 8.21
CA PRO A 26 -3.04 4.62 7.11
C PRO A 26 -4.28 3.72 7.17
N THR A 27 -5.48 4.25 6.94
CA THR A 27 -6.76 3.54 7.15
C THR A 27 -6.79 2.15 6.53
N ALA A 28 -6.20 1.96 5.34
CA ALA A 28 -6.08 0.66 4.69
C ALA A 28 -5.27 -0.37 5.50
N ILE A 29 -4.23 0.05 6.21
CA ILE A 29 -3.43 -0.81 7.10
C ILE A 29 -4.23 -1.15 8.36
N ALA A 30 -4.98 -0.19 8.93
CA ALA A 30 -5.83 -0.45 10.08
C ALA A 30 -6.93 -1.49 9.77
N LEU A 31 -7.57 -1.37 8.59
CA LEU A 31 -8.58 -2.32 8.10
C LEU A 31 -8.04 -3.75 7.97
N PHE A 32 -6.82 -3.88 7.46
CA PHE A 32 -6.14 -5.17 7.36
C PHE A 32 -5.77 -5.76 8.73
N LEU A 33 -5.21 -4.94 9.63
CA LEU A 33 -4.75 -5.39 10.95
C LEU A 33 -5.92 -5.82 11.87
N ALA A 34 -7.11 -5.27 11.66
CA ALA A 34 -8.30 -5.64 12.44
C ALA A 34 -8.89 -7.01 12.08
N LEU A 35 -8.53 -7.58 10.92
CA LEU A 35 -9.02 -8.91 10.50
C LEU A 35 -8.61 -10.00 11.50
N PRO A 36 -9.38 -11.11 11.62
CA PRO A 36 -8.97 -12.29 12.41
C PRO A 36 -7.59 -12.79 12.05
N GLU A 37 -6.87 -13.39 13.01
CA GLU A 37 -5.49 -13.85 12.78
C GLU A 37 -5.40 -14.88 11.64
N GLN A 38 -6.39 -15.77 11.53
CA GLN A 38 -6.46 -16.75 10.44
C GLN A 38 -6.61 -16.07 9.07
N ASP A 39 -7.44 -15.04 8.97
CA ASP A 39 -7.63 -14.27 7.74
C ASP A 39 -6.39 -13.45 7.38
N ARG A 40 -5.76 -12.83 8.37
CA ARG A 40 -4.47 -12.15 8.19
C ARG A 40 -3.41 -13.14 7.72
N LYS A 41 -3.37 -14.36 8.26
CA LYS A 41 -2.41 -15.39 7.84
C LYS A 41 -2.66 -15.80 6.39
N ILE A 42 -3.90 -16.07 5.99
CA ILE A 42 -4.24 -16.43 4.60
C ILE A 42 -3.85 -15.30 3.64
N LEU A 43 -4.19 -14.05 3.95
CA LEU A 43 -3.84 -12.91 3.12
C LEU A 43 -2.33 -12.63 3.10
N ARG A 44 -1.64 -12.87 4.22
CA ARG A 44 -0.19 -12.69 4.33
C ARG A 44 0.57 -13.82 3.63
N ASP A 45 0.08 -15.05 3.64
CA ASP A 45 0.68 -16.18 2.93
C ASP A 45 0.49 -16.02 1.41
N ALA A 46 -0.69 -15.57 0.97
CA ALA A 46 -0.93 -15.13 -0.41
C ALA A 46 -0.03 -13.93 -0.79
N SER A 47 0.19 -13.01 0.15
CA SER A 47 1.08 -11.87 -0.03
C SER A 47 2.56 -12.25 0.02
N HIS A 48 2.99 -13.29 0.75
CA HIS A 48 4.39 -13.70 0.86
C HIS A 48 4.95 -14.28 -0.45
N GLN A 49 4.13 -15.06 -1.17
CA GLN A 49 4.44 -15.44 -2.55
C GLN A 49 4.53 -14.19 -3.43
N GLY A 50 3.55 -13.29 -3.33
CA GLY A 50 3.56 -12.00 -4.00
C GLY A 50 4.71 -11.07 -3.59
N ALA A 51 5.27 -11.20 -2.38
CA ALA A 51 6.31 -10.36 -1.81
C ALA A 51 7.71 -10.80 -2.23
N ARG A 52 7.94 -12.12 -2.38
CA ARG A 52 9.14 -12.65 -3.02
C ARG A 52 9.20 -12.19 -4.47
N GLU A 53 8.11 -12.39 -5.20
CA GLU A 53 8.00 -11.92 -6.58
C GLU A 53 8.03 -10.39 -6.67
N ALA A 54 7.49 -9.65 -5.70
CA ALA A 54 7.58 -8.19 -5.66
C ALA A 54 8.98 -7.69 -5.30
N GLY A 55 9.73 -8.42 -4.47
CA GLY A 55 11.13 -8.15 -4.16
C GLY A 55 12.02 -8.33 -5.37
N GLU A 56 11.84 -9.44 -6.10
CA GLU A 56 12.50 -9.69 -7.39
C GLU A 56 12.07 -8.66 -8.44
N ARG A 57 10.78 -8.39 -8.60
CA ARG A 57 10.29 -7.34 -9.52
C ARG A 57 10.79 -5.95 -9.12
N GLY A 58 10.96 -5.69 -7.83
CA GLY A 58 11.48 -4.42 -7.29
C GLY A 58 12.96 -4.22 -7.61
N SER A 59 13.79 -5.25 -7.45
CA SER A 59 15.21 -5.20 -7.84
C SER A 59 15.36 -5.04 -9.35
N HIS A 60 14.57 -5.77 -10.15
CA HIS A 60 14.54 -5.62 -11.61
C HIS A 60 14.01 -4.25 -12.05
N SER A 61 13.04 -3.67 -11.34
CA SER A 61 12.52 -2.33 -11.62
C SER A 61 13.57 -1.25 -11.33
N MET A 62 14.34 -1.37 -10.24
CA MET A 62 15.41 -0.41 -9.95
C MET A 62 16.54 -0.48 -10.98
N ALA A 63 16.94 -1.70 -11.36
CA ALA A 63 17.93 -1.90 -12.43
C ALA A 63 17.45 -1.28 -13.76
N ALA A 64 16.19 -1.48 -14.14
CA ALA A 64 15.61 -0.90 -15.34
C ALA A 64 15.58 0.64 -15.31
N ILE A 65 15.27 1.25 -14.16
CA ILE A 65 15.33 2.71 -13.98
C ILE A 65 16.75 3.23 -14.18
N VAL A 66 17.75 2.56 -13.60
CA VAL A 66 19.16 2.95 -13.74
C VAL A 66 19.63 2.86 -15.20
N GLU A 67 19.24 1.81 -15.91
CA GLU A 67 19.56 1.65 -17.34
C GLU A 67 18.92 2.74 -18.21
N LEU A 68 17.63 3.06 -17.99
CA LEU A 68 16.94 4.11 -18.72
C LEU A 68 17.56 5.50 -18.50
N LEU A 69 18.04 5.78 -17.28
CA LEU A 69 18.73 7.03 -16.95
C LEU A 69 20.14 7.12 -17.54
N LYS A 70 20.83 5.98 -17.72
CA LYS A 70 22.18 5.93 -18.31
C LYS A 70 22.18 5.93 -19.84
N ALA A 71 21.04 5.68 -20.48
CA ALA A 71 20.91 5.63 -21.93
C ALA A 71 21.34 6.94 -22.61
N ARG A 72 22.01 6.82 -23.75
CA ARG A 72 22.41 7.96 -24.59
C ARG A 72 21.97 7.74 -26.04
N PRO A 73 21.14 8.63 -26.61
CA PRO A 73 20.51 9.79 -25.95
C PRO A 73 19.52 9.35 -24.85
N PHE A 74 19.25 10.24 -23.90
CA PHE A 74 18.20 10.03 -22.91
C PHE A 74 16.83 10.11 -23.60
N ASP A 75 15.98 9.12 -23.31
CA ASP A 75 14.62 9.02 -23.86
C ASP A 75 13.59 9.27 -22.74
N PRO A 76 13.07 10.51 -22.61
CA PRO A 76 12.11 10.86 -21.56
C PRO A 76 10.78 10.11 -21.68
N ASP A 77 10.35 9.79 -22.91
CA ASP A 77 9.06 9.12 -23.14
C ASP A 77 9.12 7.66 -22.69
N ARG A 78 10.24 6.99 -23.00
CA ARG A 78 10.49 5.61 -22.54
C ARG A 78 10.63 5.55 -21.02
N PHE A 79 11.24 6.54 -20.39
CA PHE A 79 11.32 6.64 -18.94
C PHE A 79 9.94 6.85 -18.29
N ALA A 80 9.14 7.78 -18.83
CA ALA A 80 7.78 8.04 -18.36
C ALA A 80 6.88 6.80 -18.51
N ALA A 81 6.94 6.09 -19.63
CA ALA A 81 6.19 4.86 -19.87
C ALA A 81 6.54 3.77 -18.84
N HIS A 82 7.82 3.65 -18.45
CA HIS A 82 8.23 2.70 -17.41
C HIS A 82 7.60 3.04 -16.06
N LEU A 83 7.60 4.31 -15.67
CA LEU A 83 6.99 4.76 -14.41
C LEU A 83 5.47 4.53 -14.40
N GLN A 84 4.79 4.85 -15.50
CA GLN A 84 3.35 4.63 -15.65
C GLN A 84 2.97 3.15 -15.55
N ALA A 85 3.76 2.26 -16.17
CA ALA A 85 3.55 0.82 -16.07
C ALA A 85 3.68 0.33 -14.61
N GLN A 86 4.67 0.83 -13.86
CA GLN A 86 4.83 0.51 -12.44
C GLN A 86 3.64 0.99 -11.59
N GLU A 87 3.14 2.20 -11.87
CA GLU A 87 1.98 2.76 -11.17
C GLU A 87 0.70 1.96 -11.46
N ALA A 88 0.42 1.64 -12.72
CA ALA A 88 -0.74 0.83 -13.12
C ALA A 88 -0.71 -0.54 -12.42
N MET A 89 0.46 -1.18 -12.38
CA MET A 89 0.64 -2.45 -11.68
C MET A 89 0.44 -2.34 -10.17
N ARG A 90 0.86 -1.24 -9.54
CA ARG A 90 0.58 -0.98 -8.11
C ARG A 90 -0.91 -0.76 -7.87
N GLY A 91 -1.58 0.02 -8.73
CA GLY A 91 -3.01 0.29 -8.65
C GLY A 91 -3.84 -0.99 -8.72
N GLN A 92 -3.53 -1.87 -9.69
CA GLN A 92 -4.22 -3.16 -9.82
C GLN A 92 -4.04 -4.06 -8.59
N ARG A 93 -2.83 -4.12 -8.01
CA ARG A 93 -2.59 -4.90 -6.79
C ARG A 93 -3.39 -4.36 -5.60
N LEU A 94 -3.40 -3.04 -5.43
CA LEU A 94 -4.17 -2.40 -4.37
C LEU A 94 -5.67 -2.65 -4.52
N ALA A 95 -6.19 -2.53 -5.75
CA ALA A 95 -7.60 -2.80 -6.06
C ALA A 95 -7.99 -4.25 -5.74
N ARG A 96 -7.16 -5.23 -6.12
CA ARG A 96 -7.40 -6.65 -5.78
C ARG A 96 -7.44 -6.88 -4.28
N MET A 97 -6.47 -6.32 -3.54
CA MET A 97 -6.45 -6.44 -2.07
C MET A 97 -7.71 -5.84 -1.42
N GLN A 98 -8.19 -4.70 -1.93
CA GLN A 98 -9.43 -4.08 -1.44
C GLN A 98 -10.66 -4.95 -1.73
N GLN A 99 -10.74 -5.54 -2.91
CA GLN A 99 -11.83 -6.45 -3.29
C GLN A 99 -11.86 -7.71 -2.42
N GLU A 100 -10.70 -8.32 -2.16
CA GLU A 100 -10.58 -9.48 -1.27
C GLU A 100 -11.00 -9.15 0.17
N MET A 101 -10.57 -7.98 0.67
CA MET A 101 -10.95 -7.52 2.00
C MET A 101 -12.46 -7.27 2.11
N LEU A 102 -13.07 -6.64 1.10
CA LEU A 102 -14.51 -6.42 1.04
C LEU A 102 -15.28 -7.75 1.04
N SER A 103 -14.82 -8.72 0.25
CA SER A 103 -15.45 -10.04 0.15
C SER A 103 -15.45 -10.77 1.50
N ARG A 104 -14.36 -10.66 2.27
CA ARG A 104 -14.29 -11.22 3.64
C ARG A 104 -15.26 -10.54 4.60
N ILE A 105 -15.31 -9.21 4.59
CA ILE A 105 -16.25 -8.45 5.44
C ILE A 105 -17.70 -8.78 5.09
N ALA A 106 -18.01 -8.94 3.81
CA ALA A 106 -19.35 -9.31 3.36
C ALA A 106 -19.76 -10.73 3.78
N ALA A 107 -18.80 -11.64 3.93
CA ALA A 107 -19.03 -13.02 4.37
C ALA A 107 -19.17 -13.17 5.90
N MET A 108 -18.79 -12.16 6.69
CA MET A 108 -18.94 -12.17 8.15
C MET A 108 -20.42 -12.12 8.55
N SER A 109 -20.76 -12.85 9.61
CA SER A 109 -22.01 -12.69 10.36
C SER A 109 -22.08 -11.33 11.06
N GLU A 110 -23.25 -10.99 11.61
CA GLU A 110 -23.44 -9.73 12.34
C GLU A 110 -22.51 -9.64 13.57
N ASP A 111 -22.44 -10.71 14.37
CA ASP A 111 -21.58 -10.77 15.55
C ASP A 111 -20.08 -10.61 15.18
N GLU A 112 -19.64 -11.28 14.10
CA GLU A 112 -18.25 -11.16 13.61
C GLU A 112 -17.92 -9.75 13.12
N ARG A 113 -18.89 -9.05 12.51
CA ARG A 113 -18.71 -7.65 12.10
C ARG A 113 -18.63 -6.70 13.29
N VAL A 114 -19.38 -6.95 14.36
CA VAL A 114 -19.29 -6.19 15.62
C VAL A 114 -17.90 -6.36 16.23
N GLU A 115 -17.42 -7.59 16.36
CA GLU A 115 -16.06 -7.85 16.88
C GLU A 115 -14.97 -7.24 15.98
N TYR A 116 -15.17 -7.24 14.65
CA TYR A 116 -14.28 -6.57 13.72
C TYR A 116 -14.24 -5.04 13.94
N ALA A 117 -15.40 -4.40 14.15
CA ALA A 117 -15.50 -2.98 14.45
C ALA A 117 -14.85 -2.60 15.80
N ASP A 118 -14.98 -3.45 16.81
CA ASP A 118 -14.33 -3.25 18.11
C ASP A 118 -12.80 -3.32 17.99
N ARG A 119 -12.29 -4.29 17.22
CA ARG A 119 -10.86 -4.39 16.91
C ARG A 119 -10.34 -3.17 16.15
N LEU A 120 -11.09 -2.67 15.17
CA LEU A 120 -10.77 -1.43 14.46
C LEU A 120 -10.68 -0.24 15.41
N THR A 121 -11.66 -0.10 16.29
CA THR A 121 -11.71 0.99 17.28
C THR A 121 -10.55 0.87 18.27
N SER A 122 -10.20 -0.33 18.72
CA SER A 122 -9.05 -0.59 19.59
C SER A 122 -7.73 -0.18 18.93
N LEU A 123 -7.54 -0.47 17.64
CA LEU A 123 -6.35 -0.09 16.88
C LEU A 123 -6.25 1.44 16.70
N ALA A 124 -7.38 2.10 16.45
CA ALA A 124 -7.44 3.57 16.38
C ALA A 124 -7.21 4.23 17.75
N GLY A 125 -7.73 3.63 18.83
CA GLY A 125 -7.63 4.12 20.20
C GLY A 125 -6.26 3.92 20.84
N LYS A 126 -5.55 2.83 20.54
CA LYS A 126 -4.17 2.57 21.02
C LYS A 126 -3.15 3.63 20.57
N SER A 127 -3.45 4.39 19.51
CA SER A 127 -2.62 5.51 19.08
C SER A 127 -2.81 6.78 19.92
N ARG A 128 -3.81 6.84 20.81
CA ARG A 128 -4.22 8.07 21.54
C ARG A 128 -3.93 8.07 23.04
N HIS A 129 -3.30 7.03 23.60
CA HIS A 129 -2.99 7.04 25.03
C HIS A 129 -1.65 6.36 25.35
N LYS A 130 -0.59 7.18 25.45
CA LYS A 130 0.51 6.91 26.36
C LYS A 130 0.57 8.11 27.32
N PRO A 131 0.21 7.95 28.61
CA PRO A 131 0.50 8.99 29.58
C PRO A 131 2.03 9.13 29.64
N TRP A 132 2.48 10.36 29.45
CA TRP A 132 3.87 10.74 29.69
C TRP A 132 4.20 10.31 31.12
N ARG A 133 5.27 9.52 31.30
CA ARG A 133 5.83 9.25 32.63
C ARG A 133 6.98 10.24 32.78
N ASP A 134 6.80 11.11 33.78
CA ASP A 134 7.67 12.10 34.43
C ASP A 134 9.11 12.26 33.91
#